data_AF-A0A661B368-F1
#
_entry.id   AF-A0A661B368-F1
#
_cell.length_a   1.000
_cell.length_b   1.000
_cell.length_c   1.000
_cell.angle_alpha   90.00
_cell.angle_beta   90.00
_cell.angle_gamma   90.00
#
_symmetry.space_group_name_H-M   'P 1'
#
loop_
_entity.id
_entity.type
_entity.pdbx_description
1 polymer ?
#
loop_
_entity_poly.entity_id
_entity_poly.type
_entity_poly.pdbx_seq_one_letter_code
_entity_poly.pdbx_strand_id
1 'polypeptide(L)' 'MAFHPFEDLFPVEPNRKWSLDITHIWTLEGWLYFAVIFDIYSRQVVGWPMSDRLAKELTIDAPNQAVSRRGAFQI' A
#
# COMPACT_ATOMS: atom_id res chain seq x y z
N MET A 1 -15.96 7.66 29.75
CA MET A 1 -15.41 8.09 28.45
C MET A 1 -14.76 6.85 27.84
N ALA A 2 -15.34 6.28 26.79
CA ALA A 2 -14.77 5.10 26.14
C ALA A 2 -13.79 5.57 25.04
N PHE A 3 -12.62 4.94 24.99
CA PHE A 3 -11.66 5.15 23.90
C PHE A 3 -12.24 4.51 22.63
N HIS A 4 -12.43 5.30 21.58
CA HIS A 4 -12.91 4.86 20.26
C HIS A 4 -11.75 4.96 19.23
N PRO A 5 -10.73 4.08 19.29
CA PRO A 5 -9.46 4.20 18.55
C PRO A 5 -9.57 4.16 17.02
N PHE A 6 -10.74 3.82 16.48
CA PHE A 6 -10.88 3.39 15.10
C PHE A 6 -11.83 4.24 14.28
N GLU A 7 -12.51 5.22 14.89
CA GLU A 7 -13.42 6.12 14.16
C GLU A 7 -12.66 6.90 13.08
N ASP A 8 -11.42 7.30 13.35
CA ASP A 8 -10.59 8.02 12.39
C ASP A 8 -9.96 7.11 11.32
N LEU A 9 -10.05 5.78 11.39
CA LEU A 9 -9.35 4.91 10.42
C LEU A 9 -9.98 4.92 9.02
N PHE A 10 -11.23 5.35 8.90
CA PHE A 10 -11.98 5.31 7.65
C PHE A 10 -12.06 6.71 7.02
N PRO A 11 -11.23 7.02 6.00
CA PRO A 11 -11.33 8.29 5.29
C PRO A 11 -12.67 8.40 4.56
N VAL A 12 -13.18 9.63 4.42
CA VAL A 12 -14.42 9.94 3.68
C VAL A 12 -14.18 10.41 2.24
N GLU A 13 -12.91 10.53 1.83
CA GLU A 13 -12.51 10.90 0.48
C GLU A 13 -11.22 10.16 0.06
N PRO A 14 -10.97 9.99 -1.26
CA PRO A 14 -9.77 9.35 -1.77
C PRO A 14 -8.48 10.09 -1.36
N ASN A 15 -7.36 9.39 -1.39
CA ASN A 15 -6.00 9.92 -1.22
C ASN A 15 -5.70 10.53 0.17
N ARG A 16 -6.45 10.14 1.20
CA ARG A 16 -6.26 10.60 2.59
C ARG A 16 -5.55 9.61 3.50
N LYS A 17 -5.82 8.32 3.32
CA LYS A 17 -5.18 7.25 4.10
C LYS A 17 -4.92 6.08 3.19
N TRP A 18 -3.68 5.62 3.21
CA TRP A 18 -3.24 4.45 2.48
C TRP A 18 -2.85 3.36 3.46
N SER A 19 -3.13 2.12 3.10
CA SER A 19 -2.65 0.94 3.81
C SER A 19 -1.63 0.23 2.93
N LEU A 20 -0.53 -0.23 3.52
CA LEU A 20 0.51 -0.98 2.82
C LEU A 20 0.69 -2.35 3.48
N ASP A 21 0.86 -3.36 2.65
CA ASP A 21 1.29 -4.70 3.08
C ASP A 21 2.36 -5.26 2.13
N ILE A 22 3.18 -6.19 2.61
CA ILE A 22 4.15 -6.92 1.79
C ILE A 22 3.91 -8.40 1.97
N THR A 23 3.75 -9.10 0.85
CA THR A 23 3.52 -10.54 0.85
C THR A 23 4.27 -11.23 -0.28
N HIS A 24 4.13 -12.54 -0.37
CA HIS A 24 4.77 -13.36 -1.39
C HIS A 24 3.81 -14.41 -1.95
N ILE A 25 4.02 -14.78 -3.22
CA ILE A 25 3.34 -15.90 -3.86
C ILE A 25 4.37 -16.85 -4.47
N TRP A 26 4.06 -18.15 -4.43
CA TRP A 26 4.87 -19.15 -5.12
C TRP A 26 4.49 -19.18 -6.61
N THR A 27 5.50 -19.13 -7.48
CA THR A 27 5.36 -19.21 -8.94
C THR A 27 6.18 -20.39 -9.48
N LEU A 28 6.09 -20.67 -10.79
CA LEU A 28 6.95 -21.67 -11.43
C LEU A 28 8.43 -21.27 -11.46
N GLU A 29 8.73 -19.99 -11.27
CA GLU A 29 10.08 -19.41 -11.26
C GLU A 29 10.61 -19.18 -9.83
N GLY A 30 9.85 -19.58 -8.81
CA GLY A 30 10.18 -19.41 -7.40
C GLY A 30 9.29 -18.41 -6.67
N TRP A 31 9.76 -17.89 -5.54
CA TRP A 31 9.04 -16.90 -4.74
C TRP A 31 9.03 -15.52 -5.42
N LEU A 32 7.85 -14.95 -5.60
CA LEU A 32 7.66 -13.56 -5.99
C LEU A 32 7.17 -12.77 -4.78
N TYR A 33 7.94 -11.76 -4.37
CA TYR A 33 7.59 -10.83 -3.31
C TYR A 33 7.03 -9.56 -3.92
N PHE A 34 5.98 -9.00 -3.32
CA PHE A 34 5.42 -7.74 -3.77
C PHE A 34 4.85 -6.95 -2.60
N ALA A 35 4.98 -5.63 -2.68
CA ALA A 35 4.27 -4.71 -1.80
C ALA A 35 2.95 -4.33 -2.46
N VAL A 36 1.91 -4.02 -1.68
CA VAL A 36 0.67 -3.45 -2.19
C VAL A 36 0.31 -2.23 -1.36
N ILE A 37 0.01 -1.12 -2.02
CA ILE A 37 -0.61 0.04 -1.38
C ILE A 37 -2.07 0.12 -1.82
N PHE A 38 -2.98 0.12 -0.85
CA PHE A 38 -4.39 0.38 -1.03
C PHE A 38 -4.73 1.80 -0.61
N ASP A 39 -5.51 2.49 -1.44
CA ASP A 39 -6.26 3.65 -0.98
C ASP A 39 -7.48 3.19 -0.15
N ILE A 40 -7.53 3.51 1.14
CA ILE A 40 -8.51 2.92 2.07
C ILE A 40 -9.96 3.31 1.68
N TYR A 41 -10.17 4.53 1.19
CA TYR A 41 -11.48 4.99 0.73
C TYR A 41 -11.94 4.27 -0.52
N SER A 42 -11.16 4.37 -1.61
CA SER A 42 -11.56 3.89 -2.94
C SER A 42 -11.35 2.38 -3.14
N ARG A 43 -10.62 1.72 -2.22
CA ARG A 43 -10.20 0.31 -2.31
C ARG A 43 -9.34 -0.01 -3.53
N GLN A 44 -8.82 1.00 -4.20
CA GLN A 44 -7.97 0.82 -5.37
C GLN A 44 -6.53 0.55 -4.92
N VAL A 45 -5.89 -0.39 -5.63
CA VAL A 45 -4.45 -0.60 -5.54
C VAL A 45 -3.76 0.56 -6.27
N VAL A 46 -2.89 1.27 -5.55
CA VAL A 46 -2.18 2.45 -6.05
C VAL A 46 -0.67 2.24 -6.13
N GLY A 47 -0.11 1.22 -5.48
CA GLY A 47 1.30 0.84 -5.61
C GLY A 47 1.48 -0.69 -5.51
N TRP A 48 2.37 -1.26 -6.32
CA TRP A 48 2.61 -2.69 -6.47
C TRP A 48 4.01 -3.08 -7.03
N PRO A 49 5.13 -2.60 -6.48
CA PRO A 49 6.44 -3.07 -6.89
C PRO A 49 6.61 -4.56 -6.55
N MET A 50 7.44 -5.26 -7.34
CA MET A 50 7.68 -6.69 -7.22
C MET A 50 9.17 -6.99 -7.27
N SER A 51 9.59 -8.06 -6.61
CA SER A 51 10.97 -8.55 -6.61
C SER A 51 10.98 -10.07 -6.40
N ASP A 52 11.99 -10.72 -6.96
CA ASP A 52 12.36 -12.12 -6.73
C ASP A 52 12.92 -12.39 -5.31
N ARG A 53 13.03 -11.36 -4.47
CA ARG A 53 13.52 -11.44 -3.09
C ARG A 53 12.80 -10.41 -2.20
N LEU A 54 12.76 -10.69 -0.90
CA LEU A 54 12.31 -9.69 0.08
C LEU A 54 13.35 -8.57 0.19
N ALA A 55 13.11 -7.48 -0.52
CA ALA A 55 14.07 -6.39 -0.70
C ALA A 55 13.53 -5.05 -0.18
N LYS A 56 14.43 -4.16 0.26
CA LYS A 56 14.07 -2.82 0.75
C LYS A 56 13.38 -1.97 -0.33
N GLU A 57 13.69 -2.26 -1.58
CA GLU A 57 13.16 -1.60 -2.76
C GLU A 57 11.64 -1.73 -2.83
N LEU A 58 11.06 -2.85 -2.39
CA LEU A 58 9.61 -3.02 -2.30
C LEU A 58 8.95 -1.93 -1.44
N THR A 59 9.55 -1.59 -0.30
CA THR A 59 9.05 -0.56 0.62
C THR A 59 9.28 0.86 0.09
N ILE A 60 10.36 1.08 -0.66
CA ILE A 60 10.72 2.40 -1.21
C ILE A 60 9.88 2.70 -2.45
N ASP A 61 9.76 1.74 -3.35
CA ASP A 61 9.12 1.92 -4.65
C ASP A 61 7.60 1.94 -4.56
N ALA A 62 7.02 1.29 -3.55
CA ALA A 62 5.58 1.26 -3.35
C ALA A 62 4.98 2.66 -3.18
N PRO A 63 5.42 3.50 -2.22
CA PRO A 63 4.91 4.86 -2.08
C PRO A 63 5.30 5.75 -3.26
N ASN A 64 6.49 5.58 -3.86
CA ASN A 64 6.88 6.33 -5.06
C ASN A 64 5.91 6.07 -6.23
N GLN A 65 5.56 4.81 -6.45
CA GLN A 65 4.60 4.43 -7.49
C GLN A 65 3.19 4.95 -7.17
N ALA A 66 2.76 4.89 -5.91
CA ALA A 66 1.47 5.42 -5.47
C ALA A 66 1.37 6.94 -5.67
N VAL A 67 2.39 7.69 -5.27
CA VAL A 67 2.48 9.15 -5.48
C VAL A 67 2.49 9.49 -6.98
N SER A 68 3.24 8.74 -7.79
CA SER A 68 3.24 8.93 -9.24
C SER A 68 1.86 8.77 -9.88
N ARG A 69 1.01 7.87 -9.34
CA ARG A 69 -0.33 7.60 -9.87
C ARG A 69 -1.44 8.48 -9.27
N ARG A 70 -1.27 9.01 -8.07
CA ARG A 70 -2.33 9.71 -7.32
C ARG A 70 -1.99 11.14 -6.91
N GLY A 71 -0.75 11.58 -7.11
CA GLY A 71 -0.21 12.79 -6.53
C GLY A 71 0.27 12.60 -5.09
N ALA A 72 0.77 13.67 -4.48
CA ALA A 72 1.27 13.62 -3.12
C ALA A 72 0.15 13.23 -2.12
N PHE A 73 0.57 12.54 -1.07
CA PHE A 73 -0.30 12.24 0.06
C PHE A 73 -0.79 13.54 0.70
N GLN A 74 -2.11 13.67 0.89
CA GLN A 74 -2.69 14.87 1.50
C GLN A 74 -2.86 14.65 3.00
N ILE A 75 -1.85 15.06 3.76
CA ILE A 75 -1.84 15.11 5.23
C ILE A 75 -2.88 16.11 5.76
#